data_AF-A0A2N1M1S3-F1
#
_entry.id   AF-A0A2N1M1S3-F1
#
_cell.length_a   1.000
_cell.length_b   1.000
_cell.length_c   1.000
_cell.angle_alpha   90.00
_cell.angle_beta   90.00
_cell.angle_gamma   90.00
#
_symmetry.space_group_name_H-M   'P 1'
#
loop_
_entity.id
_entity.type
_entity.pdbx_description
1 polymer ?
#
loop_
_entity_poly.entity_id
_entity_poly.type
_entity_poly.pdbx_seq_one_letter_code
_entity_poly.pdbx_strand_id
1 'polypeptide(L)'
;MEQPVNYKHKIYLLISDNTPSIQPTQNSQNIYKKCNECNRKRKIFDKSHEICHMCYNIKTILKPKQSGNKVVEDFIRYTQSNYAFIEDGKIELIPYDQFTSIEFIAEGGFSKIYKATWVD
;
A
#
# COMPACT_ATOMS: atom_id res chain seq x y z
N MET A 1 -24.02 8.19 24.89
CA MET A 1 -23.90 9.56 24.34
C MET A 1 -22.42 9.88 24.30
N GLU A 2 -21.87 9.77 23.11
CA GLU A 2 -20.50 10.15 22.79
C GLU A 2 -20.38 11.67 22.76
N GLN A 3 -19.28 12.20 23.30
CA GLN A 3 -18.75 13.50 22.89
C GLN A 3 -17.21 13.47 22.93
N PRO A 4 -16.55 14.28 22.08
CA PRO A 4 -15.35 13.86 21.35
C PRO A 4 -14.06 14.35 22.01
N VAL A 5 -13.02 13.52 21.98
CA VAL A 5 -11.68 13.95 22.41
C VAL A 5 -10.92 14.52 21.21
N ASN A 6 -10.83 15.84 21.17
CA ASN A 6 -10.12 16.63 20.17
C ASN A 6 -8.63 16.76 20.55
N TYR A 7 -7.75 15.99 19.91
CA TYR A 7 -6.30 16.12 20.11
C TYR A 7 -5.71 17.17 19.16
N LYS A 8 -5.86 18.45 19.51
CA LYS A 8 -5.05 19.53 18.96
C LYS A 8 -3.58 19.28 19.31
N HIS A 9 -2.82 18.73 18.37
CA HIS A 9 -1.38 18.57 18.48
C HIS A 9 -0.71 19.95 18.41
N LYS A 10 -0.23 20.43 19.56
CA LYS A 10 0.54 21.66 19.71
C LYS A 10 2.02 21.25 19.78
N ILE A 11 2.70 21.24 18.64
CA ILE A 11 4.17 21.09 18.60
C ILE A 11 4.76 22.47 18.92
N TYR A 12 5.35 22.61 20.12
CA TYR A 12 6.16 23.78 20.47
C TYR A 12 7.54 23.64 19.82
N LEU A 13 7.86 24.56 18.91
CA LEU A 13 9.23 24.82 18.47
C LEU A 13 9.88 25.74 19.52
N LEU A 14 10.81 25.20 20.31
CA LEU A 14 11.78 26.01 21.06
C LEU A 14 13.14 25.83 20.38
N ILE A 15 13.61 26.90 19.75
CA ILE A 15 15.01 27.04 19.32
C ILE A 15 15.74 27.69 20.50
N SER A 16 16.72 27.00 21.08
CA SER A 16 17.75 27.63 21.90
C SER A 16 19.12 27.20 21.35
N ASP A 17 19.90 28.19 20.91
CA ASP A 17 21.26 28.02 20.44
C ASP A 17 22.16 27.47 21.54
N ASN A 18 22.87 26.36 21.26
CA ASN A 18 24.21 26.00 21.73
C ASN A 18 24.57 24.58 21.24
N THR A 19 25.47 24.48 20.25
CA THR A 19 26.01 23.21 19.72
C THR A 19 27.01 22.60 20.71
N PRO A 20 27.07 21.25 20.83
CA PRO A 20 28.19 20.57 20.19
C PRO A 20 27.78 19.29 19.43
N SER A 21 28.28 19.22 18.19
CA SER A 21 28.49 18.06 17.33
C SER A 21 27.81 16.73 17.74
N ILE A 22 26.61 16.51 17.22
CA ILE A 22 26.12 15.17 16.92
C ILE A 22 25.88 15.14 15.41
N GLN A 23 26.62 14.26 14.73
CA GLN A 23 26.49 14.02 13.30
C GLN A 23 25.01 13.83 12.93
N PRO A 24 24.44 14.56 11.96
CA PRO A 24 23.06 14.35 11.57
C PRO A 24 22.96 12.96 10.94
N THR A 25 22.35 12.04 11.68
CA THR A 25 21.94 10.74 11.17
C THR A 25 20.88 11.01 10.10
N GLN A 26 21.34 11.00 8.84
CA GLN A 26 20.57 10.99 7.59
C GLN A 26 19.16 11.60 7.69
N ASN A 27 19.12 12.93 7.60
CA ASN A 27 17.91 13.69 7.37
C ASN A 27 17.38 13.32 5.97
N SER A 28 16.66 12.21 5.84
CA SER A 28 16.09 11.78 4.56
C SER A 28 14.95 12.74 4.20
N GLN A 29 15.28 13.80 3.47
CA GLN A 29 14.29 14.67 2.86
C GLN A 29 13.30 13.78 2.12
N ASN A 30 12.02 13.82 2.51
CA ASN A 30 10.97 13.05 1.86
C ASN A 30 10.82 13.55 0.42
N ILE A 31 11.52 12.92 -0.53
CA ILE A 31 11.48 13.29 -1.94
C ILE A 31 10.15 12.77 -2.53
N TYR A 32 9.20 13.68 -2.71
CA TYR A 32 8.00 13.43 -3.51
C TYR A 32 8.32 13.67 -4.98
N LYS A 33 8.29 12.61 -5.78
CA LYS A 33 8.51 12.66 -7.24
C LYS A 33 7.40 11.91 -7.97
N LYS A 34 7.31 12.14 -9.27
CA LYS A 34 6.43 11.34 -10.13
C LYS A 34 6.97 9.92 -10.18
N CYS A 35 6.13 8.94 -9.84
CA CYS A 35 6.47 7.53 -9.93
C CYS A 35 6.36 7.05 -11.39
N ASN A 36 7.36 6.33 -11.89
CA ASN A 36 7.38 5.87 -13.28
C ASN A 36 6.33 4.79 -13.59
N GLU A 37 5.84 4.07 -12.57
CA GLU A 37 4.84 3.00 -12.74
C GLU A 37 3.40 3.51 -12.70
N CYS A 38 3.03 4.27 -11.65
CA CYS A 38 1.65 4.77 -11.48
C CYS A 38 1.47 6.21 -11.97
N ASN A 39 2.51 6.88 -12.44
CA ASN A 39 2.50 8.27 -12.91
C ASN A 39 2.01 9.31 -11.87
N ARG A 40 1.89 8.93 -10.60
CA ARG A 40 1.44 9.80 -9.51
C ARG A 40 2.61 10.40 -8.74
N LYS A 41 2.45 11.62 -8.22
CA LYS A 41 3.41 12.24 -7.29
C LYS A 41 3.31 11.56 -5.92
N ARG A 42 4.32 10.79 -5.54
CA ARG A 42 4.36 10.02 -4.29
C ARG A 42 5.77 10.02 -3.71
N LYS A 43 5.90 9.63 -2.45
CA LYS A 43 7.20 9.33 -1.86
C LYS A 43 7.83 8.15 -2.62
N ILE A 44 9.04 8.37 -3.12
CA ILE A 44 9.81 7.33 -3.80
C ILE A 44 10.37 6.36 -2.76
N PHE A 45 10.25 5.06 -3.04
CA PHE A 45 10.81 4.00 -2.20
C PHE A 45 12.29 3.80 -2.50
N ASP A 46 12.63 3.72 -3.78
CA ASP A 46 13.99 3.55 -4.25
C ASP A 46 14.34 4.64 -5.26
N LYS A 47 15.36 5.46 -4.91
CA LYS A 47 15.84 6.57 -5.75
C LYS A 47 16.39 6.08 -7.10
N SER A 48 16.86 4.83 -7.18
CA SER A 48 17.43 4.26 -8.41
C SER A 48 16.37 3.84 -9.43
N HIS A 49 15.21 3.37 -8.96
CA HIS A 49 14.12 2.88 -9.81
C HIS A 49 13.00 3.91 -10.03
N GLU A 50 13.01 5.02 -9.28
CA GLU A 50 11.99 6.09 -9.34
C GLU A 50 10.54 5.57 -9.19
N ILE A 51 10.38 4.49 -8.40
CA ILE A 51 9.08 3.92 -8.08
C ILE A 51 8.65 4.27 -6.65
N CYS A 52 7.35 4.43 -6.46
CA CYS A 52 6.78 4.63 -5.13
C CYS A 52 6.65 3.31 -4.36
N HIS A 53 6.57 3.40 -3.03
CA HIS A 53 6.46 2.26 -2.12
C HIS A 53 5.28 1.34 -2.45
N MET A 54 4.16 1.93 -2.87
CA MET A 54 2.97 1.21 -3.28
C MET A 54 3.21 0.36 -4.53
N CYS A 55 3.84 0.92 -5.58
CA CYS A 55 4.16 0.18 -6.80
C CYS A 55 5.22 -0.90 -6.55
N TYR A 56 6.16 -0.67 -5.65
CA TYR A 56 7.10 -1.70 -5.23
C TYR A 56 6.38 -2.89 -4.59
N ASN A 57 5.49 -2.62 -3.63
CA ASN A 57 4.70 -3.67 -2.97
C ASN A 57 3.82 -4.45 -3.96
N ILE A 58 3.17 -3.76 -4.91
CA ILE A 58 2.39 -4.42 -5.98
C ILE A 58 3.27 -5.39 -6.78
N LYS A 59 4.48 -4.98 -7.17
CA LYS A 59 5.43 -5.84 -7.89
C LYS A 59 5.84 -7.07 -7.08
N THR A 60 5.98 -6.94 -5.76
CA THR A 60 6.32 -8.08 -4.90
C THR A 60 5.18 -9.07 -4.70
N ILE A 61 3.93 -8.58 -4.76
CA ILE A 61 2.73 -9.41 -4.67
C ILE A 61 2.49 -10.12 -6.00
N LEU A 62 2.52 -9.38 -7.11
CA LEU A 62 2.33 -9.88 -8.48
C LEU A 62 3.59 -10.56 -9.04
N LYS A 63 4.39 -11.29 -8.23
CA LYS A 63 5.60 -11.96 -8.73
C LYS A 63 5.30 -12.66 -10.07
N PRO A 64 6.20 -12.60 -11.06
CA PRO A 64 5.90 -12.86 -12.49
C PRO A 64 5.41 -14.28 -12.84
N LYS A 65 5.19 -15.14 -11.84
CA LYS A 65 4.80 -16.54 -11.98
C LYS A 65 3.35 -16.84 -11.58
N GLN A 66 2.56 -15.87 -11.11
CA GLN A 66 1.34 -16.19 -10.35
C GLN A 66 0.02 -16.28 -11.13
N SER A 67 -0.17 -15.62 -12.29
CA SER A 67 -1.49 -15.66 -12.93
C SER A 67 -1.50 -16.01 -14.42
N GLY A 68 -0.49 -15.59 -15.19
CA GLY A 68 -0.54 -15.68 -16.65
C GLY A 68 -1.70 -14.89 -17.29
N ASN A 69 -2.49 -14.16 -16.49
CA ASN A 69 -3.67 -13.42 -16.88
C ASN A 69 -3.42 -11.92 -16.72
N LYS A 70 -2.99 -11.32 -17.83
CA LYS A 70 -2.67 -9.89 -17.91
C LYS A 70 -3.85 -8.99 -17.50
N VAL A 71 -5.10 -9.40 -17.78
CA VAL A 71 -6.29 -8.60 -17.43
C VAL A 71 -6.44 -8.49 -15.91
N VAL A 72 -6.27 -9.60 -15.20
CA VAL A 72 -6.32 -9.63 -13.72
C VAL A 72 -5.16 -8.84 -13.12
N GLU A 73 -3.95 -9.00 -13.66
CA GLU A 73 -2.77 -8.26 -13.23
C GLU A 73 -2.92 -6.75 -13.40
N ASP A 74 -3.45 -6.30 -14.55
CA ASP A 74 -3.72 -4.89 -14.83
C ASP A 74 -4.81 -4.34 -13.90
N PHE A 75 -5.87 -5.11 -13.62
CA PHE A 75 -6.92 -4.74 -12.68
C PHE A 75 -6.40 -4.56 -11.25
N ILE A 76 -5.58 -5.49 -10.75
CA ILE A 76 -4.98 -5.41 -9.42
C ILE A 76 -4.07 -4.18 -9.32
N ARG A 77 -3.22 -3.98 -10.34
CA ARG A 77 -2.30 -2.84 -10.41
C ARG A 77 -3.05 -1.51 -10.42
N TYR A 78 -4.12 -1.40 -11.21
CA TYR A 78 -4.98 -0.23 -11.26
C TYR A 78 -5.58 0.03 -9.89
N THR A 79 -6.22 -0.96 -9.28
CA THR A 79 -6.91 -0.81 -8.00
C THR A 79 -5.97 -0.37 -6.89
N GLN A 80 -4.85 -1.07 -6.72
CA GLN A 80 -3.88 -0.78 -5.66
C GLN A 80 -3.13 0.53 -5.93
N SER A 81 -2.79 0.84 -7.19
CA SER A 81 -2.12 2.11 -7.52
C SER A 81 -3.05 3.31 -7.41
N ASN A 82 -4.37 3.14 -7.55
CA ASN A 82 -5.32 4.24 -7.45
C ASN A 82 -5.80 4.53 -6.02
N TYR A 83 -5.45 3.67 -5.04
CA TYR A 83 -5.89 3.63 -3.62
C TYR A 83 -5.64 4.90 -2.76
N ALA A 84 -5.35 6.06 -3.32
CA ALA A 84 -5.12 7.27 -2.53
C ALA A 84 -6.40 7.90 -1.89
N PHE A 85 -7.58 7.28 -2.02
CA PHE A 85 -8.86 7.98 -1.76
C PHE A 85 -10.00 7.16 -1.13
N ILE A 86 -9.81 5.88 -0.77
CA ILE A 86 -10.91 5.08 -0.22
C ILE A 86 -10.50 4.66 1.18
N GLU A 87 -11.01 5.36 2.19
CA GLU A 87 -10.67 5.13 3.61
C GLU A 87 -11.07 3.72 4.08
N ASP A 88 -11.99 3.03 3.40
CA ASP A 88 -12.57 1.76 3.87
C ASP A 88 -12.52 0.57 2.86
N GLY A 89 -11.69 0.63 1.80
CA GLY A 89 -11.88 -0.26 0.65
C GLY A 89 -10.61 -0.81 0.01
N LYS A 90 -9.61 -1.24 0.79
CA LYS A 90 -8.40 -1.82 0.22
C LYS A 90 -8.68 -3.22 -0.32
N ILE A 91 -8.56 -3.39 -1.64
CA ILE A 91 -8.52 -4.72 -2.25
C ILE A 91 -7.12 -5.31 -2.05
N GLU A 92 -7.06 -6.38 -1.28
CA GLU A 92 -5.85 -7.16 -1.05
C GLU A 92 -5.84 -8.41 -1.91
N LEU A 93 -4.67 -8.72 -2.47
CA LEU A 93 -4.45 -9.98 -3.19
C LEU A 93 -3.78 -10.94 -2.23
N ILE A 94 -4.48 -12.03 -1.90
CA ILE A 94 -4.01 -13.09 -1.02
C ILE A 94 -3.72 -14.34 -1.86
N PRO A 95 -2.54 -14.97 -1.72
CA PRO A 95 -2.24 -16.25 -2.35
C PRO A 95 -3.25 -17.34 -1.97
N TYR A 96 -3.64 -18.17 -2.94
CA TYR A 96 -4.68 -19.19 -2.73
C TYR A 96 -4.30 -20.23 -1.66
N ASP A 97 -3.01 -20.52 -1.51
CA ASP A 97 -2.46 -21.44 -0.51
C ASP A 97 -2.59 -20.94 0.93
N GLN A 98 -2.94 -19.67 1.15
CA GLN A 98 -3.27 -19.12 2.48
C GLN A 98 -4.75 -19.28 2.85
N PHE A 99 -5.55 -19.92 1.98
CA PHE A 99 -6.94 -20.21 2.28
C PHE A 99 -7.13 -21.66 2.70
N THR A 100 -7.86 -21.84 3.81
CA THR A 100 -8.29 -23.14 4.33
C THR A 100 -9.81 -23.19 4.42
N SER A 101 -10.37 -24.38 4.64
CA SER A 101 -11.82 -24.58 4.81
C SER A 101 -12.63 -23.96 3.66
N ILE A 102 -12.23 -24.24 2.41
CA ILE A 102 -12.80 -23.66 1.20
C ILE A 102 -14.14 -24.35 0.89
N GLU A 103 -15.22 -23.60 1.00
CA GLU A 103 -16.61 -24.03 0.80
C GLU A 103 -17.21 -23.28 -0.39
N PHE A 104 -17.82 -24.01 -1.32
CA PHE A 104 -18.53 -23.39 -2.45
C PHE A 104 -19.87 -22.80 -2.00
N ILE A 105 -20.13 -21.54 -2.39
CA ILE A 105 -21.39 -20.85 -2.10
C ILE A 105 -22.32 -20.87 -3.31
N ALA A 106 -21.83 -20.37 -4.46
CA ALA A 106 -22.66 -20.17 -5.65
C ALA A 106 -21.80 -20.00 -6.91
N GLU A 107 -22.40 -20.22 -8.06
CA GLU A 107 -21.83 -19.96 -9.38
C GLU A 107 -22.79 -19.10 -10.19
N GLY A 108 -22.25 -18.08 -10.85
CA GLY A 108 -22.98 -17.24 -11.80
C GLY A 108 -22.29 -17.22 -13.16
N GLY A 109 -22.80 -16.42 -14.10
CA GLY A 109 -22.28 -16.39 -15.48
C GLY A 109 -20.81 -15.97 -15.63
N PHE A 110 -20.21 -15.34 -14.62
CA PHE A 110 -18.85 -14.79 -14.69
C PHE A 110 -17.90 -15.31 -13.61
N SER A 111 -18.39 -15.99 -12.57
CA SER A 111 -17.54 -16.39 -11.44
C SER A 111 -18.17 -17.46 -10.56
N LYS A 112 -17.31 -18.10 -9.76
CA LYS A 112 -17.66 -18.97 -8.63
C LYS A 112 -17.33 -18.24 -7.33
N ILE A 113 -18.22 -18.35 -6.36
CA ILE A 113 -18.10 -17.73 -5.04
C ILE A 113 -17.79 -18.82 -4.02
N TYR A 114 -16.76 -18.58 -3.22
CA TYR A 114 -16.31 -19.48 -2.16
C TYR A 114 -16.25 -18.74 -0.83
N LYS A 115 -16.55 -19.44 0.26
CA LYS A 115 -16.22 -19.05 1.63
C LYS A 115 -14.92 -19.74 2.00
N ALA A 116 -13.99 -19.03 2.63
CA ALA A 116 -12.73 -19.60 3.08
C ALA A 116 -12.28 -18.93 4.39
N THR A 117 -11.41 -19.63 5.12
CA THR A 117 -10.69 -19.06 6.27
C THR A 117 -9.30 -18.67 5.81
N TRP A 118 -8.93 -17.40 6.00
CA TRP A 118 -7.58 -16.92 5.76
C TRP A 118 -6.69 -17.28 6.96
N VAL A 119 -5.60 -17.99 6.71
CA VAL A 119 -4.55 -18.28 7.70
C VAL A 119 -3.37 -17.34 7.45
N ASP A 120 -3.15 -16.43 8.41
CA ASP A 120 -1.98 -15.53 8.48
C ASP A 120 -0.83 -16.20 9.26
#